data_AF-A0A963K0L5-F1
#
_entry.id   AF-A0A963K0L5-F1
#
_cell.length_a   1.000
_cell.length_b   1.000
_cell.length_c   1.000
_cell.angle_alpha   90.00
_cell.angle_beta   90.00
_cell.angle_gamma   90.00
#
_symmetry.space_group_name_H-M   'P 1'
#
loop_
_entity.id
_entity.type
_entity.pdbx_description
1 polymer ?
#
loop_
_entity_poly.entity_id
_entity_poly.type
_entity_poly.pdbx_seq_one_letter_code
_entity_poly.pdbx_strand_id
1 'polypeptide(L)'
;EKRANFASGNIGMMFEGPWGIAIQKQLNPELNYKIAPLPTGVTDGTMVRGSLNTITSQSENKDAAWTFLNWISGPEGIEMWSKGTGGFPARTDVSSQDWFKEQELFQA
;
A
#
# COMPACT_ATOMS: atom_id res chain seq x y z
N GLU A 1 -13.01 7.15 -14.80
CA GLU A 1 -12.08 6.36 -13.95
C GLU A 1 -12.83 5.53 -12.93
N LYS A 2 -12.33 4.33 -12.57
CA LYS A 2 -12.96 3.43 -11.60
C LYS A 2 -13.12 4.03 -10.19
N ARG A 3 -12.14 4.82 -9.72
CA ARG A 3 -12.14 5.37 -8.36
C ARG A 3 -13.22 6.42 -8.14
N ALA A 4 -13.31 7.39 -9.05
CA ALA A 4 -14.36 8.41 -9.02
C ALA A 4 -15.77 7.79 -9.09
N ASN A 5 -15.96 6.74 -9.90
CA ASN A 5 -17.23 6.03 -9.97
C ASN A 5 -17.57 5.29 -8.66
N PHE A 6 -16.59 4.67 -8.00
CA PHE A 6 -16.80 4.01 -6.70
C PHE A 6 -17.13 5.04 -5.61
N ALA A 7 -16.35 6.13 -5.53
CA ALA A 7 -16.59 7.22 -4.56
C ALA A 7 -17.96 7.88 -4.71
N SER A 8 -18.47 7.95 -5.95
CA SER A 8 -19.80 8.52 -6.27
C SER A 8 -20.94 7.52 -6.09
N GLY A 9 -20.66 6.26 -5.74
CA GLY A 9 -21.68 5.21 -5.59
C GLY A 9 -22.19 4.61 -6.92
N ASN A 10 -21.56 4.90 -8.05
CA ASN A 10 -21.98 4.40 -9.37
C ASN A 10 -21.62 2.93 -9.60
N ILE A 11 -20.67 2.38 -8.82
CA ILE A 11 -20.27 0.97 -8.88
C ILE A 11 -20.18 0.40 -7.46
N GLY A 12 -20.64 -0.84 -7.27
CA GLY A 12 -20.68 -1.49 -5.95
C GLY A 12 -19.37 -2.12 -5.50
N MET A 13 -18.45 -2.42 -6.43
CA MET A 13 -17.16 -3.05 -6.15
C MET A 13 -16.10 -2.57 -7.14
N MET A 14 -14.83 -2.59 -6.73
CA MET A 14 -13.68 -2.23 -7.55
C MET A 14 -12.45 -3.04 -7.13
N PHE A 15 -11.72 -3.62 -8.09
CA PHE A 15 -10.39 -4.18 -7.82
C PHE A 15 -9.36 -3.05 -7.67
N GLU A 16 -8.67 -3.00 -6.54
CA GLU A 16 -7.74 -1.93 -6.21
C GLU A 16 -6.66 -2.42 -5.24
N GLY A 17 -5.52 -1.74 -5.20
CA GLY A 17 -4.48 -1.97 -4.21
C GLY A 17 -4.62 -1.07 -2.98
N PRO A 18 -3.76 -1.26 -1.96
CA PRO A 18 -3.87 -0.56 -0.68
C PRO A 18 -3.77 0.98 -0.80
N TRP A 19 -2.98 1.48 -1.75
CA TRP A 19 -2.87 2.91 -2.06
C TRP A 19 -4.23 3.57 -2.38
N GLY A 20 -5.20 2.78 -2.85
CA GLY A 20 -6.54 3.26 -3.17
C GLY A 20 -7.32 3.76 -1.96
N ILE A 21 -7.00 3.30 -0.75
CA ILE A 21 -7.76 3.59 0.47
C ILE A 21 -7.66 5.06 0.84
N ALA A 22 -6.44 5.59 0.88
CA ALA A 22 -6.21 7.01 1.14
C ALA A 22 -6.89 7.88 0.06
N ILE A 23 -6.83 7.44 -1.21
CA ILE A 23 -7.47 8.13 -2.33
C ILE A 23 -9.00 8.14 -2.15
N GLN A 24 -9.63 7.01 -1.81
CA GLN A 24 -11.08 6.96 -1.62
C GLN A 24 -11.52 7.80 -0.42
N LYS A 25 -10.79 7.76 0.69
CA LYS A 25 -11.05 8.62 1.86
C LYS A 25 -10.94 10.10 1.50
N GLN A 26 -10.03 10.49 0.61
CA GLN A 26 -9.93 11.86 0.12
C GLN A 26 -11.10 12.24 -0.81
N LEU A 27 -11.50 11.33 -1.70
CA LEU A 27 -12.57 11.58 -2.68
C LEU A 27 -13.96 11.63 -2.04
N ASN A 28 -14.23 10.76 -1.07
CA ASN A 28 -15.48 10.74 -0.32
C ASN A 28 -15.23 10.21 1.10
N PRO A 29 -15.02 11.10 2.09
CA PRO A 29 -14.76 10.73 3.48
C PRO A 29 -15.89 9.93 4.15
N GLU A 30 -17.13 10.10 3.66
CA GLU A 30 -18.35 9.48 4.19
C GLU A 30 -18.71 8.18 3.46
N LEU A 31 -17.89 7.73 2.51
CA LEU A 31 -18.14 6.50 1.77
C LEU A 31 -18.11 5.29 2.72
N ASN A 32 -19.24 4.59 2.84
CA ASN A 32 -19.31 3.35 3.60
C ASN A 32 -18.85 2.16 2.74
N TYR A 33 -17.62 1.71 2.95
CA TYR A 33 -17.07 0.56 2.23
C TYR A 33 -16.20 -0.33 3.13
N LYS A 34 -15.95 -1.55 2.67
CA LYS A 34 -15.00 -2.49 3.26
C LYS A 34 -14.03 -3.01 2.20
N ILE A 35 -12.97 -3.65 2.68
CA ILE A 35 -11.94 -4.30 1.86
C ILE A 35 -12.10 -5.80 2.07
N ALA A 36 -11.92 -6.57 0.99
CA ALA A 36 -11.99 -8.02 1.03
C ALA A 36 -10.95 -8.62 0.07
N PRO A 37 -10.51 -9.87 0.30
CA PRO A 37 -9.73 -10.63 -0.66
C PRO A 37 -10.45 -10.72 -2.02
N LEU A 38 -9.69 -11.01 -3.07
CA LEU A 38 -10.28 -11.29 -4.38
C LEU A 38 -11.19 -12.54 -4.29
N PRO A 39 -12.33 -12.56 -5.02
CA PRO A 39 -13.19 -13.74 -5.05
C PRO A 39 -12.43 -14.97 -5.57
N THR A 40 -12.54 -16.09 -4.86
CA THR A 40 -11.94 -17.37 -5.26
C THR A 40 -12.85 -18.11 -6.23
N GLY A 41 -12.31 -18.48 -7.39
CA GLY A 41 -12.93 -19.40 -8.33
C GLY A 41 -12.40 -20.83 -8.17
N VAL A 42 -11.23 -21.08 -8.76
CA VAL A 42 -10.52 -22.37 -8.66
C VAL A 42 -9.38 -22.31 -7.65
N THR A 43 -8.63 -21.21 -7.63
CA THR A 43 -7.53 -20.94 -6.71
C THR A 43 -7.70 -19.57 -6.09
N ASP A 44 -7.23 -19.43 -4.86
CA ASP A 44 -7.05 -18.14 -4.21
C ASP A 44 -5.73 -17.51 -4.64
N GLY A 45 -5.62 -16.19 -4.48
CA GLY A 45 -4.41 -15.47 -4.80
C GLY A 45 -4.67 -14.01 -5.12
N THR A 46 -3.62 -13.21 -4.99
CA THR A 46 -3.61 -11.82 -5.38
C THR A 46 -2.37 -11.52 -6.21
N MET A 47 -2.43 -10.50 -7.06
CA MET A 47 -1.24 -10.02 -7.74
C MET A 47 -0.45 -9.13 -6.80
N VAL A 48 0.68 -9.64 -6.31
CA VAL A 48 1.64 -8.82 -5.57
C VAL A 48 2.30 -7.85 -6.55
N ARG A 49 1.95 -6.57 -6.44
CA ARG A 49 2.57 -5.47 -7.19
C ARG A 49 3.23 -4.52 -6.21
N GLY A 50 4.33 -3.91 -6.63
CA GLY A 50 5.07 -2.94 -5.83
C GLY A 50 5.82 -1.94 -6.69
N SER A 51 6.56 -1.08 -6.02
CA SER A 51 7.50 -0.15 -6.63
C SER A 51 8.87 -0.38 -6.01
N LEU A 52 9.91 -0.16 -6.82
CA LEU A 52 11.28 -0.20 -6.38
C LEU A 52 11.83 1.23 -6.39
N ASN A 53 12.55 1.60 -5.34
CA ASN A 53 13.35 2.81 -5.36
C ASN A 53 14.72 2.49 -5.95
N THR A 54 15.18 3.30 -6.89
CA THR A 54 16.45 3.08 -7.61
C THR A 54 17.26 4.38 -7.70
N ILE A 55 18.58 4.25 -7.82
CA ILE A 55 19.50 5.38 -8.05
C ILE A 55 19.87 5.38 -9.53
N THR A 56 19.62 6.49 -10.21
CA THR A 56 20.00 6.63 -11.62
C THR A 56 21.51 6.75 -11.76
N SER A 57 22.07 6.27 -12.88
CA SER A 57 23.51 6.42 -13.18
C SER A 57 23.95 7.89 -13.24
N GLN A 58 23.04 8.78 -13.61
CA GLN A 58 23.23 10.22 -13.73
C GLN A 58 23.19 10.97 -12.39
N SER A 59 22.88 10.30 -11.26
CA SER A 59 22.87 10.96 -9.96
C SER A 59 24.23 11.57 -9.63
N GLU A 60 24.21 12.86 -9.29
CA GLU A 60 25.38 13.62 -8.80
C GLU A 60 25.68 13.30 -7.32
N ASN A 61 24.72 12.74 -6.58
CA ASN A 61 24.80 12.48 -5.14
C ASN A 61 24.54 11.00 -4.81
N LYS A 62 25.35 10.10 -5.38
CA LYS A 62 25.14 8.64 -5.25
C LYS A 62 25.21 8.14 -3.81
N ASP A 63 26.17 8.64 -3.02
CA ASP A 63 26.35 8.20 -1.64
C ASP A 63 25.19 8.63 -0.75
N ALA A 64 24.76 9.90 -0.84
CA ALA A 64 23.61 10.39 -0.09
C ALA A 64 22.31 9.66 -0.49
N ALA A 65 22.11 9.42 -1.79
CA ALA A 65 20.99 8.61 -2.27
C ALA A 65 21.05 7.19 -1.73
N TRP A 66 22.23 6.57 -1.68
CA TRP A 66 22.42 5.23 -1.11
C TRP A 66 22.12 5.21 0.39
N THR A 67 22.59 6.20 1.15
CA THR A 67 22.25 6.34 2.57
C THR A 67 20.74 6.44 2.78
N PHE A 68 20.07 7.27 2.00
CA PHE A 68 18.60 7.40 2.07
C PHE A 68 17.89 6.09 1.72
N LEU A 69 18.29 5.41 0.64
CA LEU A 69 17.68 4.14 0.25
C LEU A 69 17.84 3.06 1.32
N ASN A 70 19.00 2.99 1.98
CA ASN A 70 19.20 2.08 3.10
C ASN A 70 18.31 2.41 4.29
N TRP A 71 18.17 3.71 4.62
CA TRP A 71 17.30 4.13 5.72
C TRP A 71 15.83 3.87 5.42
N ILE A 72 15.31 4.31 4.27
CA ILE A 72 13.88 4.18 3.92
C ILE A 72 13.47 2.71 3.73
N SER A 73 14.40 1.86 3.28
CA SER A 73 14.16 0.40 3.14
C SER A 73 14.49 -0.37 4.43
N GLY A 74 15.04 0.31 5.44
CA GLY A 74 15.26 -0.22 6.78
C GLY A 74 13.95 -0.33 7.59
N PRO A 75 14.01 -0.88 8.80
CA PRO A 75 12.81 -1.14 9.62
C PRO A 75 12.02 0.16 9.92
N GLU A 76 12.70 1.22 10.37
CA GLU A 76 12.05 2.50 10.70
C GLU A 76 11.40 3.16 9.48
N GLY A 77 12.13 3.23 8.37
CA GLY A 77 11.67 3.89 7.16
C GLY A 77 10.47 3.19 6.54
N ILE A 78 10.51 1.85 6.43
CA ILE A 78 9.41 1.10 5.84
C ILE A 78 8.20 1.06 6.75
N GLU A 79 8.39 1.03 8.07
CA GLU A 79 7.28 1.16 9.03
C GLU A 79 6.56 2.50 8.87
N MET A 80 7.32 3.61 8.84
CA MET A 80 6.77 4.95 8.65
C MET A 80 6.01 5.06 7.32
N TRP A 81 6.63 4.56 6.24
CA TRP A 81 6.01 4.55 4.91
C TRP A 81 4.72 3.75 4.88
N SER A 82 4.72 2.54 5.44
CA SER A 82 3.56 1.65 5.45
C SER A 82 2.42 2.20 6.29
N LYS A 83 2.70 2.75 7.49
CA LYS A 83 1.70 3.40 8.34
C LYS A 83 1.10 4.64 7.68
N GLY A 84 1.91 5.43 6.98
CA GLY A 84 1.47 6.67 6.32
C GLY A 84 0.68 6.44 5.03
N THR A 85 0.99 5.39 4.28
CA THR A 85 0.40 5.15 2.94
C THR A 85 -0.65 4.04 2.91
N GLY A 86 -0.72 3.20 3.94
CA GLY A 86 -1.49 1.95 3.92
C GLY A 86 -0.83 0.85 3.09
N GLY A 87 0.40 1.06 2.57
CA GLY A 87 1.14 0.05 1.82
C GLY A 87 1.69 -1.06 2.72
N PHE A 88 1.68 -2.31 2.24
CA PHE A 88 2.27 -3.44 2.96
C PHE A 88 3.79 -3.27 3.09
N PRO A 89 4.36 -3.42 4.29
CA PRO A 89 5.81 -3.35 4.45
C PRO A 89 6.47 -4.54 3.76
N ALA A 90 7.56 -4.28 3.04
CA ALA A 90 8.31 -5.32 2.33
C ALA A 90 9.15 -6.21 3.25
N ARG A 91 9.22 -5.91 4.55
CA ARG A 91 10.00 -6.65 5.54
C ARG A 91 9.09 -7.36 6.56
N THR A 92 9.43 -8.61 6.86
CA THR A 92 8.66 -9.46 7.78
C THR A 92 8.82 -9.06 9.24
N ASP A 93 9.98 -8.53 9.63
CA ASP A 93 10.21 -7.98 10.97
C ASP A 93 9.28 -6.80 11.27
N VAL A 94 8.98 -5.98 10.26
CA VAL A 94 8.02 -4.88 10.36
C VAL A 94 6.58 -5.38 10.25
N SER A 95 6.25 -6.23 9.27
CA SER A 95 4.88 -6.74 9.11
C SER A 95 4.39 -7.56 10.30
N SER A 96 5.31 -8.11 11.10
CA SER A 96 4.99 -8.89 12.29
C SER A 96 4.71 -8.05 13.55
N GLN A 97 4.90 -6.73 13.49
CA GLN A 97 4.56 -5.85 14.61
C GLN A 97 3.04 -5.83 14.86
N ASP A 98 2.63 -5.69 16.12
CA ASP A 98 1.22 -5.77 16.54
C ASP A 98 0.34 -4.75 15.81
N TRP A 99 0.86 -3.53 15.59
CA TRP A 99 0.15 -2.50 14.86
C TRP A 99 -0.32 -2.97 13.48
N PHE A 100 0.49 -3.73 12.73
CA PHE A 100 0.06 -4.25 11.42
C PHE A 100 -0.91 -5.42 11.55
N LYS A 101 -0.77 -6.24 12.59
CA LYS A 101 -1.67 -7.39 12.84
C LYS A 101 -3.08 -6.96 13.23
N GLU A 102 -3.22 -5.82 13.90
CA GLU A 102 -4.50 -5.32 14.42
C GLU A 102 -5.36 -4.61 13.36
N GLN A 103 -4.79 -4.28 12.21
CA GLN A 103 -5.45 -3.45 11.21
C GLN A 103 -6.12 -4.32 10.14
N GLU A 104 -7.45 -4.20 9.99
CA GLU A 104 -8.26 -4.97 9.02
C GLU A 104 -7.68 -4.91 7.60
N LEU A 105 -7.13 -3.76 7.19
CA LEU A 105 -6.43 -3.59 5.92
C LEU A 105 -5.30 -4.61 5.70
N PHE A 106 -4.47 -4.83 6.71
CA PHE A 106 -3.29 -5.68 6.59
C PHE A 106 -3.59 -7.16 6.83
N GLN A 107 -4.86 -7.50 7.11
CA GLN A 107 -5.35 -8.88 7.28
C GLN A 107 -6.10 -9.42 6.06
N ALA A 108 -6.38 -8.56 5.07
CA ALA A 108 -7.14 -8.90 3.86
C ALA A 108 -6.27 -9.48 2.72
#